data_AF-A0A733EV08-F1
#
_entry.id   AF-A0A733EV08-F1
#
_cell.length_a   1.000
_cell.length_b   1.000
_cell.length_c   1.000
_cell.angle_alpha   90.00
_cell.angle_beta   90.00
_cell.angle_gamma   90.00
#
_symmetry.space_group_name_H-M   'P 1'
#
loop_
_entity.id
_entity.type
_entity.pdbx_description
1 polymer ?
#
loop_
_entity_poly.entity_id
_entity_poly.type
_entity_poly.pdbx_seq_one_letter_code
_entity_poly.pdbx_strand_id
1 'polypeptide(L)'
;YKKQIYDLNQKISAESDSQYYVITSPMEGYVSGLTKTNGDSVSPHEKILTIIADTREMVVYLFLDSSSIADVTCGGRVTIKYDSYPFQKYGVYQGIIKDIGRYPVDPSVIESSYGLKYSSPMYRITIQPDRNDVVYAQHSYLIPSGSHVHADILLDRKMLITWLIEPLIKFFKDNK
;
A
#
# COMPACT_ATOMS: atom_id res chain seq x y z
N TYR A 1 59.68 -22.32 -9.23
CA TYR A 1 59.35 -21.74 -10.55
C TYR A 1 57.93 -22.04 -11.04
N LYS A 2 57.56 -23.26 -11.49
CA LYS A 2 56.18 -23.52 -11.99
C LYS A 2 55.06 -23.19 -11.01
N LYS A 3 55.26 -23.44 -9.71
CA LYS A 3 54.29 -23.15 -8.64
C LYS A 3 54.08 -21.66 -8.43
N GLN A 4 55.16 -20.88 -8.41
CA GLN A 4 55.10 -19.42 -8.32
C GLN A 4 54.41 -18.78 -9.52
N ILE A 5 54.59 -19.30 -10.74
CA ILE A 5 53.88 -18.80 -11.92
C ILE A 5 52.38 -19.09 -11.81
N TYR A 6 52.02 -20.25 -11.24
CA TYR A 6 50.62 -20.62 -11.03
C TYR A 6 49.95 -19.74 -9.96
N ASP A 7 50.64 -19.52 -8.83
CA ASP A 7 50.16 -18.66 -7.74
C ASP A 7 50.09 -17.18 -8.19
N LEU A 8 51.02 -16.74 -9.04
CA LEU A 8 51.02 -15.38 -9.58
C LEU A 8 49.91 -15.19 -10.63
N ASN A 9 49.68 -16.18 -11.50
CA ASN A 9 48.54 -16.16 -12.43
C ASN A 9 47.21 -16.22 -11.68
N GLN A 10 47.12 -16.99 -10.59
CA GLN A 10 45.91 -17.04 -9.76
C GLN A 10 45.65 -15.68 -9.07
N LYS A 11 46.70 -14.98 -8.63
CA LYS A 11 46.60 -13.61 -8.10
C LYS A 11 46.19 -12.61 -9.18
N ILE A 12 46.77 -12.67 -10.38
CA ILE A 12 46.43 -11.77 -11.49
C ILE A 12 44.98 -12.01 -11.97
N SER A 13 44.52 -13.26 -12.00
CA SER A 13 43.12 -13.59 -12.31
C SER A 13 42.15 -13.12 -11.22
N ALA A 14 42.58 -13.07 -9.95
CA ALA A 14 41.77 -12.52 -8.86
C ALA A 14 41.77 -10.99 -8.82
N GLU A 15 42.80 -10.34 -9.36
CA GLU A 15 43.00 -8.87 -9.32
C GLU A 15 42.44 -8.15 -10.56
N SER A 16 42.20 -8.88 -11.66
CA SER A 16 41.67 -8.32 -12.92
C SER A 16 40.15 -8.15 -12.94
N ASP A 17 39.46 -8.45 -11.85
CA ASP A 17 38.00 -8.39 -11.75
C ASP A 17 37.55 -6.99 -11.30
N SER A 18 37.85 -5.96 -12.11
CA SER A 18 37.11 -4.69 -12.07
C SER A 18 35.70 -4.97 -12.59
N GLN A 19 34.89 -5.64 -11.77
CA GLN A 19 33.52 -5.98 -12.11
C GLN A 19 32.68 -4.71 -12.04
N TYR A 20 32.40 -4.15 -13.21
CA TYR A 20 31.34 -3.16 -13.34
C TYR A 20 30.01 -3.88 -13.16
N TYR A 21 29.37 -3.67 -12.01
CA TYR A 21 28.03 -4.17 -11.76
C TYR A 21 27.01 -3.23 -12.40
N VAL A 22 26.34 -3.69 -13.45
CA VAL A 22 25.20 -2.99 -14.04
C VAL A 22 23.93 -3.49 -13.37
N ILE A 23 23.32 -2.65 -12.54
CA ILE A 23 22.02 -2.93 -11.92
C ILE A 23 20.95 -2.36 -12.83
N THR A 24 20.13 -3.23 -13.42
CA THR A 24 18.99 -2.85 -14.26
C THR A 24 17.71 -2.76 -13.44
N SER A 25 16.78 -1.92 -13.90
CA SER A 25 15.44 -1.89 -13.30
C SER A 25 14.72 -3.23 -13.51
N PRO A 26 14.11 -3.83 -12.47
CA PRO A 26 13.33 -5.06 -12.62
C PRO A 26 11.95 -4.82 -13.26
N MET A 27 11.50 -3.57 -13.38
CA MET A 27 10.18 -3.21 -13.91
C MET A 27 10.18 -1.82 -14.56
N GLU A 28 9.19 -1.56 -15.41
CA GLU A 28 8.94 -0.21 -15.94
C GLU A 28 8.39 0.71 -14.84
N GLY A 29 8.84 1.96 -14.82
CA GLY A 29 8.48 2.89 -13.75
C GLY A 29 9.28 4.19 -13.74
N TYR A 30 9.03 4.97 -12.70
CA TYR A 30 9.69 6.25 -12.43
C TYR A 30 10.70 6.10 -11.28
N VAL A 31 11.87 6.70 -11.43
CA VAL A 31 12.89 6.74 -10.37
C VAL A 31 12.53 7.83 -9.35
N SER A 32 12.52 7.47 -8.07
CA SER A 32 12.29 8.37 -6.95
C SER A 32 13.32 8.15 -5.84
N GLY A 33 13.60 9.19 -5.06
CA GLY A 33 14.50 9.12 -3.91
C GLY A 33 15.91 8.68 -4.25
N LEU A 34 16.46 9.13 -5.39
CA LEU A 34 17.86 8.91 -5.74
C LEU A 34 18.75 9.66 -4.75
N THR A 35 19.54 8.94 -3.98
CA THR A 35 20.38 9.50 -2.90
C THR A 35 21.86 9.57 -3.23
N LYS A 36 22.29 8.97 -4.35
CA LYS A 36 23.69 8.89 -4.74
C LYS A 36 23.94 9.53 -6.09
N THR A 37 25.14 10.07 -6.23
CA THR A 37 25.68 10.67 -7.44
C THR A 37 26.95 9.95 -7.87
N ASN A 38 27.40 10.21 -9.10
CA ASN A 38 28.59 9.57 -9.64
C ASN A 38 29.82 9.84 -8.76
N GLY A 39 30.48 8.78 -8.29
CA GLY A 39 31.66 8.86 -7.42
C GLY A 39 31.37 8.61 -5.95
N ASP A 40 30.09 8.55 -5.54
CA ASP A 40 29.73 8.19 -4.17
C ASP A 40 29.98 6.70 -3.91
N SER A 41 30.55 6.39 -2.74
CA SER A 41 30.66 5.01 -2.26
C SER A 41 29.31 4.48 -1.78
N VAL A 42 29.06 3.19 -2.00
CA VAL A 42 27.82 2.50 -1.64
C VAL A 42 28.14 1.28 -0.79
N SER A 43 27.39 1.11 0.30
CA SER A 43 27.51 -0.09 1.14
C SER A 43 26.54 -1.18 0.70
N PRO A 44 26.86 -2.47 0.89
CA PRO A 44 25.88 -3.54 0.73
C PRO A 44 24.65 -3.27 1.62
N HIS A 45 23.45 -3.38 1.04
CA HIS A 45 22.14 -3.11 1.68
C HIS A 45 21.77 -1.63 1.86
N GLU A 46 22.56 -0.70 1.34
CA GLU A 46 22.19 0.72 1.33
C GLU A 46 21.13 1.02 0.25
N LYS A 47 20.05 1.73 0.63
CA LYS A 47 19.02 2.14 -0.33
C LYS A 47 19.50 3.34 -1.15
N ILE A 48 19.77 3.11 -2.44
CA ILE A 48 20.29 4.13 -3.37
C ILE A 48 19.16 4.87 -4.10
N LEU A 49 18.10 4.16 -4.45
CA LEU A 49 16.94 4.70 -5.17
C LEU A 49 15.71 3.84 -4.90
N THR A 50 14.54 4.33 -5.28
CA THR A 50 13.28 3.58 -5.29
C THR A 50 12.65 3.70 -6.68
N ILE A 51 12.15 2.59 -7.23
CA ILE A 51 11.42 2.59 -8.49
C ILE A 51 9.93 2.50 -8.16
N ILE A 52 9.16 3.47 -8.64
CA ILE A 52 7.70 3.46 -8.57
C ILE A 52 7.23 2.86 -9.89
N ALA A 53 6.61 1.69 -9.84
CA ALA A 53 6.11 1.01 -11.03
C ALA A 53 5.15 1.92 -11.81
N ASP A 54 5.24 1.94 -13.13
CA ASP A 54 4.24 2.58 -13.99
C ASP A 54 3.01 1.66 -14.14
N THR A 55 2.49 1.20 -13.00
CA THR A 55 1.28 0.40 -12.98
C THR A 55 0.10 1.33 -13.18
N ARG A 56 -0.65 1.11 -14.26
CA ARG A 56 -1.98 1.70 -14.46
C ARG A 56 -3.02 1.22 -13.44
N GLU A 57 -2.64 0.42 -12.45
CA GLU A 57 -3.55 -0.05 -11.40
C GLU A 57 -3.15 0.60 -10.08
N MET A 58 -3.87 1.67 -9.72
CA MET A 58 -3.74 2.27 -8.40
C MET A 58 -4.45 1.37 -7.38
N VAL A 59 -3.84 1.21 -6.21
CA VAL A 59 -4.40 0.45 -5.10
C VAL A 59 -4.39 1.31 -3.86
N VAL A 60 -5.45 1.22 -3.06
CA VAL A 60 -5.58 1.89 -1.78
C VAL A 60 -5.51 0.85 -0.67
N TYR A 61 -4.64 1.07 0.31
CA TYR A 61 -4.58 0.26 1.53
C TYR A 61 -5.29 0.97 2.67
N LEU A 62 -6.23 0.28 3.31
CA LEU A 62 -6.84 0.71 4.56
C LEU A 62 -6.43 -0.24 5.70
N PHE A 63 -6.37 0.30 6.91
CA PHE A 63 -6.06 -0.45 8.11
C PHE A 63 -7.24 -0.36 9.07
N LEU A 64 -7.81 -1.51 9.43
CA LEU A 64 -8.94 -1.61 10.37
C LEU A 64 -8.56 -2.43 11.60
N ASP A 65 -9.17 -2.10 12.73
CA ASP A 65 -9.09 -2.93 13.93
C ASP A 65 -9.89 -4.23 13.79
N SER A 66 -9.68 -5.14 14.74
CA SER A 66 -10.38 -6.44 14.77
C SER A 66 -11.90 -6.34 14.99
N SER A 67 -12.39 -5.24 15.56
CA SER A 67 -13.84 -5.04 15.76
C SER A 67 -14.54 -4.64 14.46
N SER A 68 -13.87 -3.83 13.63
CA SER A 68 -14.42 -3.26 12.41
C SER A 68 -14.33 -4.22 11.24
N ILE A 69 -13.35 -5.14 11.24
CA ILE A 69 -13.16 -6.11 10.16
C ILE A 69 -14.32 -7.11 10.04
N ALA A 70 -15.08 -7.35 11.12
CA ALA A 70 -16.11 -8.39 11.18
C ALA A 70 -17.27 -8.17 10.18
N ASP A 71 -17.61 -6.91 9.93
CA ASP A 71 -18.73 -6.52 9.06
C ASP A 71 -18.27 -6.19 7.61
N VAL A 72 -16.98 -6.36 7.32
CA VAL A 72 -16.38 -6.01 6.02
C VAL A 72 -16.29 -7.24 5.12
N THR A 73 -16.71 -7.09 3.87
CA THR A 73 -16.73 -8.17 2.88
C THR A 73 -16.05 -7.77 1.57
N CYS A 74 -15.39 -8.74 0.92
CA CYS A 74 -14.87 -8.54 -0.43
C CYS A 74 -16.01 -8.20 -1.39
N GLY A 75 -15.77 -7.27 -2.31
CA GLY A 75 -16.79 -6.71 -3.20
C GLY A 75 -17.59 -5.54 -2.59
N GLY A 76 -17.44 -5.25 -1.30
CA GLY A 76 -18.05 -4.08 -0.66
C GLY A 76 -17.61 -2.77 -1.32
N ARG A 77 -18.55 -1.81 -1.39
CA ARG A 77 -18.29 -0.46 -1.92
C ARG A 77 -17.69 0.43 -0.84
N VAL A 78 -16.69 1.20 -1.25
CA VAL A 78 -15.99 2.13 -0.38
C VAL A 78 -15.97 3.50 -1.00
N THR A 79 -16.29 4.51 -0.22
CA THR A 79 -16.13 5.92 -0.60
C THR A 79 -14.75 6.40 -0.17
N ILE A 80 -13.99 6.98 -1.08
CA ILE A 80 -12.60 7.40 -0.89
C ILE A 80 -12.49 8.92 -1.02
N LYS A 81 -11.81 9.55 -0.06
CA LYS A 81 -11.46 10.97 -0.03
C LYS A 81 -9.94 11.08 0.01
N TYR A 82 -9.34 11.69 -1.00
CA TYR A 82 -7.88 11.82 -1.11
C TYR A 82 -7.40 13.06 -0.36
N ASP A 83 -6.44 12.93 0.55
CA ASP A 83 -5.96 14.07 1.35
C ASP A 83 -5.19 15.09 0.49
N SER A 84 -4.50 14.62 -0.55
CA SER A 84 -3.82 15.48 -1.53
C SER A 84 -4.81 16.29 -2.40
N TYR A 85 -6.10 15.95 -2.38
CA TYR A 85 -7.13 16.60 -3.18
C TYR A 85 -8.40 16.84 -2.35
N PRO A 86 -8.53 18.02 -1.71
CA PRO A 86 -9.64 18.33 -0.81
C PRO A 86 -11.01 18.01 -1.43
N PHE A 87 -11.78 17.16 -0.75
CA PHE A 87 -13.03 16.61 -1.28
C PHE A 87 -14.07 17.68 -1.60
N GLN A 88 -14.01 18.86 -0.96
CA GLN A 88 -14.91 19.98 -1.26
C GLN A 88 -14.76 20.48 -2.70
N LYS A 89 -13.57 20.31 -3.28
CA LYS A 89 -13.24 20.77 -4.63
C LYS A 89 -13.22 19.62 -5.64
N TYR A 90 -12.65 18.47 -5.25
CA TYR A 90 -12.40 17.34 -6.15
C TYR A 90 -13.45 16.22 -6.04
N GLY A 91 -14.40 16.35 -5.10
CA GLY A 91 -15.45 15.36 -4.86
C GLY A 91 -14.97 14.15 -4.05
N VAL A 92 -15.83 13.14 -4.02
CA VAL A 92 -15.54 11.83 -3.41
C VAL A 92 -15.47 10.78 -4.51
N TYR A 93 -14.58 9.82 -4.33
CA TYR A 93 -14.35 8.74 -5.28
C TYR A 93 -14.90 7.44 -4.71
N GLN A 94 -15.03 6.44 -5.57
CA GLN A 94 -15.52 5.14 -5.17
C GLN A 94 -14.48 4.07 -5.51
N GLY A 95 -14.54 2.97 -4.78
CA GLY A 95 -13.76 1.77 -5.04
C GLY A 95 -14.45 0.53 -4.52
N ILE A 96 -13.81 -0.61 -4.79
CA ILE A 96 -14.26 -1.93 -4.36
C ILE A 96 -13.20 -2.60 -3.51
N ILE A 97 -13.62 -3.28 -2.44
CA ILE A 97 -12.73 -4.11 -1.65
C ILE A 97 -12.36 -5.34 -2.49
N LYS A 98 -11.07 -5.46 -2.83
CA LYS A 98 -10.54 -6.60 -3.58
C LYS A 98 -10.10 -7.73 -2.66
N ASP A 99 -9.46 -7.38 -1.55
CA ASP A 99 -8.87 -8.34 -0.64
C ASP A 99 -8.90 -7.85 0.80
N ILE A 100 -9.00 -8.79 1.72
CA ILE A 100 -8.98 -8.58 3.16
C ILE A 100 -7.88 -9.47 3.74
N GLY A 101 -6.86 -8.84 4.32
CA GLY A 101 -5.76 -9.54 4.96
C GLY A 101 -6.26 -10.47 6.06
N ARG A 102 -5.72 -11.68 6.11
CA ARG A 102 -6.13 -12.71 7.09
C ARG A 102 -5.41 -12.62 8.43
N TYR A 103 -4.35 -11.82 8.49
CA TYR A 103 -3.53 -11.63 9.68
C TYR A 103 -3.37 -10.13 9.95
N PRO A 104 -3.32 -9.74 11.23
CA PRO A 104 -3.07 -8.35 11.58
C PRO A 104 -1.62 -8.00 11.32
N VAL A 105 -1.39 -6.76 10.90
CA VAL A 105 -0.08 -6.15 10.69
C VAL A 105 0.32 -5.40 11.95
N ASP A 106 1.57 -5.59 12.38
CA ASP A 106 2.12 -4.92 13.55
C ASP A 106 2.22 -3.40 13.35
N PRO A 107 1.90 -2.57 14.37
CA PRO A 107 1.97 -1.11 14.25
C PRO A 107 3.33 -0.57 13.79
N SER A 108 4.45 -1.19 14.19
CA SER A 108 5.79 -0.74 13.81
C SER A 108 6.06 -0.92 12.31
N VAL A 109 5.51 -1.97 11.72
CA VAL A 109 5.57 -2.21 10.27
C VAL A 109 4.71 -1.21 9.52
N ILE A 110 3.53 -0.88 10.06
CA ILE A 110 2.64 0.12 9.46
C ILE A 110 3.28 1.51 9.50
N GLU A 111 3.86 1.90 10.64
CA GLU A 111 4.52 3.21 10.81
C GLU A 111 5.73 3.35 9.89
N SER A 112 6.57 2.32 9.80
CA SER A 112 7.78 2.35 8.94
C SER A 112 7.47 2.30 7.44
N SER A 113 6.40 1.61 7.03
CA SER A 113 6.06 1.42 5.60
C SER A 113 5.10 2.47 5.05
N TYR A 114 4.20 3.00 5.89
CA TYR A 114 3.10 3.88 5.48
C TYR A 114 3.04 5.19 6.27
N GLY A 115 3.86 5.40 7.31
CA GLY A 115 3.84 6.63 8.11
C GLY A 115 2.58 6.82 8.96
N LEU A 116 1.80 5.75 9.17
CA LEU A 116 0.58 5.77 9.98
C LEU A 116 0.86 5.13 11.34
N LYS A 117 0.45 5.84 12.41
CA LYS A 117 0.66 5.39 13.78
C LYS A 117 -0.61 4.82 14.37
N TYR A 118 -0.55 3.55 14.78
CA TYR A 118 -1.63 2.85 15.46
C TYR A 118 -1.15 2.32 16.81
N SER A 119 -2.08 2.14 17.74
CA SER A 119 -1.79 1.61 19.08
C SER A 119 -1.93 0.09 19.18
N SER A 120 -2.52 -0.56 18.17
CA SER A 120 -2.78 -2.00 18.16
C SER A 120 -2.62 -2.57 16.75
N PRO A 121 -2.41 -3.89 16.61
CA PRO A 121 -2.29 -4.54 15.31
C PRO A 121 -3.55 -4.37 14.46
N MET A 122 -3.39 -4.02 13.17
CA MET A 122 -4.50 -3.70 12.26
C MET A 122 -4.56 -4.68 11.09
N TYR A 123 -5.76 -5.02 10.64
CA TYR A 123 -5.98 -5.78 9.41
C TYR A 123 -5.89 -4.87 8.19
N ARG A 124 -5.11 -5.29 7.19
CA ARG A 124 -4.97 -4.55 5.92
C ARG A 124 -6.08 -4.94 4.96
N ILE A 125 -6.76 -3.95 4.40
CA ILE A 125 -7.74 -4.10 3.33
C ILE A 125 -7.18 -3.47 2.06
N THR A 126 -7.33 -4.18 0.95
CA THR A 126 -6.91 -3.74 -0.37
C THR A 126 -8.13 -3.30 -1.17
N ILE A 127 -8.13 -2.04 -1.60
CA ILE A 127 -9.20 -1.43 -2.37
C ILE A 127 -8.69 -1.09 -3.76
N GLN A 128 -9.48 -1.45 -4.77
CA GLN A 128 -9.32 -0.97 -6.13
C GLN A 128 -10.21 0.25 -6.34
N PRO A 129 -9.65 1.46 -6.51
CA PRO A 129 -10.41 2.62 -6.95
C PRO A 129 -11.01 2.38 -8.33
N ASP A 130 -12.21 2.92 -8.57
CA ASP A 130 -12.84 2.89 -9.90
C ASP A 130 -12.08 3.76 -10.92
N ARG A 131 -11.30 4.73 -10.42
CA ARG A 131 -10.48 5.68 -11.19
C ARG A 131 -9.17 5.99 -10.48
N ASN A 132 -8.12 6.23 -11.27
CA ASN A 132 -6.79 6.59 -10.76
C ASN A 132 -6.50 8.09 -10.89
N ASP A 133 -7.49 8.85 -11.35
CA ASP A 133 -7.41 10.28 -11.55
C ASP A 133 -8.51 11.00 -10.76
N VAL A 134 -8.20 12.21 -10.33
CA VAL A 134 -9.20 13.15 -9.85
C VAL A 134 -9.53 14.16 -10.93
N VAL A 135 -10.81 14.49 -11.08
CA VAL A 135 -11.28 15.42 -12.11
C VAL A 135 -11.70 16.73 -11.45
N TYR A 136 -11.15 17.84 -11.93
CA TYR A 136 -11.58 19.19 -11.55
C TYR A 136 -11.53 20.14 -12.74
N ALA A 137 -12.58 20.93 -12.94
CA ALA A 137 -12.67 21.93 -14.03
C ALA A 137 -12.25 21.36 -15.40
N GLN A 138 -12.74 20.16 -15.75
CA GLN A 138 -12.45 19.44 -17.00
C GLN A 138 -11.00 18.96 -17.17
N HIS A 139 -10.17 19.06 -16.13
CA HIS A 139 -8.81 18.52 -16.11
C HIS A 139 -8.73 17.30 -15.19
N SER A 140 -8.04 16.26 -15.66
CA SER A 140 -7.69 15.07 -14.88
C SER A 140 -6.30 15.24 -14.28
N TYR A 141 -6.17 14.94 -12.99
CA TYR A 141 -4.91 14.94 -12.27
C TYR A 141 -4.66 13.53 -11.75
N LEU A 142 -3.45 13.01 -12.00
CA LEU A 142 -3.01 11.73 -11.43
C LEU A 142 -2.85 11.85 -9.92
N ILE A 143 -3.25 10.82 -9.19
CA ILE A 143 -3.08 10.79 -7.74
C ILE A 143 -1.64 10.36 -7.41
N PRO A 144 -0.86 11.17 -6.66
CA PRO A 144 0.48 10.79 -6.26
C PRO A 144 0.47 9.49 -5.42
N SER A 145 1.42 8.61 -5.69
CA SER A 145 1.65 7.45 -4.82
C SER A 145 2.11 7.92 -3.43
N GLY A 146 1.64 7.23 -2.38
CA GLY A 146 1.94 7.59 -0.99
C GLY A 146 1.01 8.66 -0.40
N SER A 147 0.04 9.18 -1.17
CA SER A 147 -1.01 10.04 -0.62
C SER A 147 -1.84 9.27 0.42
N HIS A 148 -2.11 9.92 1.56
CA HIS A 148 -3.05 9.43 2.55
C HIS A 148 -4.49 9.62 2.07
N VAL A 149 -5.37 8.74 2.53
CA VAL A 149 -6.79 8.78 2.18
C VAL A 149 -7.65 8.51 3.40
N HIS A 150 -8.81 9.13 3.40
CA HIS A 150 -9.91 8.79 4.29
C HIS A 150 -10.94 8.00 3.51
N ALA A 151 -11.44 6.91 4.09
CA ALA A 151 -12.38 6.04 3.42
C ALA A 151 -13.53 5.65 4.34
N ASP A 152 -14.73 5.72 3.78
CA ASP A 152 -15.97 5.32 4.43
C ASP A 152 -16.45 4.02 3.79
N ILE A 153 -16.44 2.93 4.55
CA ILE A 153 -16.96 1.63 4.12
C ILE A 153 -18.44 1.59 4.46
N LEU A 154 -19.27 1.33 3.46
CA LEU A 154 -20.71 1.18 3.67
C LEU A 154 -20.99 -0.20 4.25
N LEU A 155 -21.06 -0.30 5.58
CA LEU A 155 -21.51 -1.51 6.28
C LEU A 155 -23.01 -1.74 6.04
N ASP A 156 -23.44 -2.99 6.10
CA ASP A 156 -24.73 -3.45 5.58
C ASP A 156 -25.94 -2.61 6.05
N ARG A 157 -26.93 -2.46 5.16
CA ARG A 157 -28.09 -1.61 5.40
C ARG A 157 -29.11 -2.34 6.27
N LYS A 158 -29.00 -2.20 7.61
CA LYS A 158 -30.12 -2.56 8.50
C LYS A 158 -31.32 -1.68 8.17
N MET A 159 -32.45 -2.28 7.81
CA MET A 159 -33.70 -1.54 7.62
C MET A 159 -34.11 -0.92 8.97
N LEU A 160 -34.45 0.38 8.99
CA LEU A 160 -34.90 1.06 10.22
C LEU A 160 -36.11 0.37 10.86
N ILE A 161 -36.94 -0.30 10.06
CA ILE A 161 -38.07 -1.10 10.56
C ILE A 161 -37.60 -2.23 11.50
N THR A 162 -36.41 -2.78 11.30
CA THR A 162 -35.84 -3.84 12.13
C THR A 162 -35.61 -3.34 13.56
N TRP A 163 -35.14 -2.09 13.73
CA TRP A 163 -34.97 -1.46 15.05
C TRP A 163 -36.29 -1.29 15.81
N LEU A 164 -37.40 -1.06 15.09
CA LEU A 164 -38.73 -0.92 15.71
C LEU A 164 -39.33 -2.27 16.13
N ILE A 165 -38.97 -3.36 15.45
CA ILE A 165 -39.56 -4.70 15.67
C ILE A 165 -38.72 -5.55 16.63
N GLU A 166 -37.40 -5.29 16.76
CA GLU A 166 -36.51 -5.98 17.71
C GLU A 166 -37.02 -6.00 19.17
N PRO A 167 -37.56 -4.91 19.75
CA PRO A 167 -38.11 -4.92 21.09
C PRO A 167 -39.30 -5.90 21.21
N LEU A 168 -40.20 -5.91 20.23
CA LEU A 168 -41.38 -6.77 20.21
C LEU A 168 -41.00 -8.26 20.16
N ILE A 169 -40.06 -8.64 19.29
CA ILE A 169 -39.61 -10.04 19.19
C ILE A 169 -38.97 -10.52 20.50
N LYS A 170 -38.26 -9.63 21.20
CA LYS A 170 -37.62 -9.96 22.50
C LYS A 170 -38.67 -10.31 23.56
N PHE A 171 -39.79 -9.59 23.61
CA PHE A 171 -40.89 -9.88 24.53
C PHE A 171 -41.60 -11.21 24.26
N PHE A 172 -41.72 -11.64 23.00
CA PHE A 172 -42.35 -12.93 22.68
C PHE A 172 -41.42 -14.14 22.85
N LYS A 173 -40.10 -13.92 22.93
CA LYS A 173 -39.11 -15.00 23.10
C LYS A 173 -38.84 -15.36 24.57
N ASP A 174 -39.27 -14.52 25.51
CA ASP A 174 -39.09 -14.73 26.97
C ASP A 174 -40.27 -15.46 27.63
N ASN A 175 -41.23 -15.94 26.84
CA ASN A 175 -42.42 -16.67 27.28
C ASN A 175 -42.42 -18.13 26.77
N LYS A 176 -41.33 -18.86 27.05
CA LYS A 176 -41.30 -20.31 26.87
C LYS A 176 -40.41 -21.00 27.89
#